data_AF-A0A2G6UMJ0-F1
#
_entry.id   AF-A0A2G6UMJ0-F1
#
_cell.length_a   1.000
_cell.length_b   1.000
_cell.length_c   1.000
_cell.angle_alpha   90.00
_cell.angle_beta   90.00
_cell.angle_gamma   90.00
#
_symmetry.space_group_name_H-M   'P 1'
#
loop_
_entity.id
_entity.type
_entity.pdbx_description
1 polymer ?
#
loop_
_entity_poly.entity_id
_entity_poly.type
_entity_poly.pdbx_seq_one_letter_code
_entity_poly.pdbx_strand_id
1 'polypeptide(L)'
;MIKNSLKRNIAAGCAVIFLLSSCNNNDKMLDSLADYNNSSETKGYHFGDKLNLPKEVTDNAETITISFGDNETSNLTVDPKFFTLGDNDVTFIIKTKGGETLNQDATINVFAKKTEQNMSYSIVAEYPHNPDNFVEGFLAEGNTVYESDGLAGASQLIKYTLGSATPSVVEKQPADIFSEGCAIVGDKIYQLTYQNKIGFVYDKNSLKKLSQFPLPNVIGEGWGMTYDGTNLVATDGSKNLYFLDVNDPSKVVITVSVAGHTEAYDKLNELEYHNGFIYSNVWHKPIILKINPATGEAVGKFDFTKLTKENDQGNSEHVLNGIAFKEDHMLVTGKNWSKIYEVVIK
;
A
#
# COMPACT_ATOMS: atom_id res chain seq x y z
N MET A 1 -82.00 37.73 -48.54
CA MET A 1 -81.31 36.43 -48.64
C MET A 1 -80.03 36.50 -47.83
N ILE A 2 -79.92 35.58 -46.86
CA ILE A 2 -78.69 34.88 -46.42
C ILE A 2 -77.63 35.67 -45.62
N LYS A 3 -77.61 35.29 -44.32
CA LYS A 3 -76.54 35.26 -43.30
C LYS A 3 -75.08 35.29 -43.80
N ASN A 4 -74.25 36.06 -43.09
CA ASN A 4 -72.94 35.69 -42.51
C ASN A 4 -72.30 36.97 -41.92
N SER A 5 -71.67 36.99 -40.75
CA SER A 5 -70.50 36.19 -40.41
C SER A 5 -70.32 36.02 -38.89
N LEU A 6 -69.76 34.85 -38.56
CA LEU A 6 -69.44 34.34 -37.24
C LEU A 6 -68.41 35.23 -36.52
N LYS A 7 -68.65 35.45 -35.22
CA LYS A 7 -67.59 35.76 -34.25
C LYS A 7 -66.67 34.54 -34.14
N ARG A 8 -65.39 34.71 -34.47
CA ARG A 8 -64.37 33.66 -34.38
C ARG A 8 -63.73 33.68 -33.00
N ASN A 9 -64.06 32.67 -32.20
CA ASN A 9 -63.25 32.23 -31.06
C ASN A 9 -61.90 31.77 -31.59
N ILE A 10 -60.80 32.28 -31.02
CA ILE A 10 -59.50 31.62 -31.09
C ILE A 10 -59.06 31.46 -29.64
N ALA A 11 -59.19 30.23 -29.16
CA ALA A 11 -58.57 29.78 -27.94
C ALA A 11 -57.04 29.83 -28.14
N ALA A 12 -56.35 30.61 -27.31
CA ALA A 12 -54.91 30.49 -27.14
C ALA A 12 -54.65 29.21 -26.36
N GLY A 13 -54.19 28.16 -27.05
CA GLY A 13 -53.66 26.97 -26.41
C GLY A 13 -52.32 27.30 -25.75
N CYS A 14 -52.31 27.45 -24.43
CA CYS A 14 -51.09 27.36 -23.65
C CYS A 14 -50.59 25.91 -23.69
N ALA A 15 -49.69 25.60 -24.63
CA ALA A 15 -48.81 24.45 -24.47
C ALA A 15 -47.80 24.82 -23.37
N VAL A 16 -48.16 24.53 -22.12
CA VAL A 16 -47.19 24.49 -21.02
C VAL A 16 -46.32 23.27 -21.28
N ILE A 17 -45.17 23.50 -21.91
CA ILE A 17 -44.09 22.53 -21.93
C ILE A 17 -43.56 22.45 -20.49
N PHE A 18 -43.93 21.39 -19.78
CA PHE A 18 -43.31 21.01 -18.52
C PHE A 18 -41.87 20.55 -18.81
N LEU A 19 -40.92 21.48 -18.78
CA LEU A 19 -39.47 21.22 -18.85
C LEU A 19 -38.79 21.34 -17.47
N LEU A 20 -39.55 21.35 -16.37
CA LEU A 20 -39.04 21.68 -15.03
C LEU A 20 -38.83 20.48 -14.09
N SER A 21 -39.04 19.24 -14.56
CA SER A 21 -38.93 18.03 -13.71
C SER A 21 -37.62 17.27 -13.82
N SER A 22 -36.81 17.47 -14.88
CA SER A 22 -35.57 16.69 -15.07
C SER A 22 -34.44 17.14 -14.14
N CYS A 23 -34.21 18.45 -14.00
CA CYS A 23 -33.12 18.96 -13.16
C CYS A 23 -33.26 18.54 -11.70
N ASN A 24 -34.49 18.56 -11.15
CA ASN A 24 -34.74 18.20 -9.76
C ASN A 24 -34.50 16.71 -9.46
N ASN A 25 -34.64 15.82 -10.46
CA ASN A 25 -34.37 14.40 -10.27
C ASN A 25 -32.88 14.11 -10.37
N ASN A 26 -32.16 14.77 -11.30
CA ASN A 26 -30.72 14.60 -11.43
C ASN A 26 -29.97 15.05 -10.17
N ASP A 27 -30.37 16.19 -9.60
CA ASP A 27 -29.78 16.70 -8.34
C ASP A 27 -30.00 15.71 -7.19
N LYS A 28 -31.22 15.18 -7.04
CA LYS A 28 -31.53 14.15 -6.03
C LYS A 28 -30.77 12.85 -6.22
N MET A 29 -30.54 12.43 -7.46
CA MET A 29 -29.73 11.24 -7.75
C MET A 29 -28.28 11.45 -7.27
N LEU A 30 -27.68 12.59 -7.60
CA LEU A 30 -26.32 12.93 -7.21
C LEU A 30 -26.16 13.08 -5.70
N ASP A 31 -27.11 13.76 -5.04
CA ASP A 31 -27.14 13.91 -3.59
C ASP A 31 -27.26 12.54 -2.90
N SER A 32 -28.21 11.72 -3.34
CA SER A 32 -28.42 10.38 -2.76
C SER A 32 -27.22 9.47 -2.96
N LEU A 33 -26.54 9.56 -4.11
CA LEU A 33 -25.34 8.77 -4.38
C LEU A 33 -24.13 9.31 -3.59
N ALA A 34 -24.02 10.62 -3.39
CA ALA A 34 -22.99 11.21 -2.53
C ALA A 34 -23.10 10.68 -1.10
N ASP A 35 -24.31 10.73 -0.54
CA ASP A 35 -24.58 10.24 0.82
C ASP A 35 -24.27 8.74 0.95
N TYR A 36 -24.65 7.94 -0.06
CA TYR A 36 -24.33 6.51 -0.11
C TYR A 36 -22.82 6.26 -0.15
N ASN A 37 -22.09 6.96 -1.02
CA ASN A 37 -20.65 6.79 -1.19
C ASN A 37 -19.91 7.20 0.08
N ASN A 38 -20.21 8.36 0.66
CA ASN A 38 -19.60 8.83 1.92
C ASN A 38 -19.81 7.83 3.07
N SER A 39 -21.03 7.27 3.19
CA SER A 39 -21.33 6.26 4.21
C SER A 39 -20.58 4.95 3.97
N SER A 40 -20.44 4.55 2.70
CA SER A 40 -19.83 3.28 2.33
C SER A 40 -18.31 3.33 2.36
N GLU A 41 -17.71 4.47 2.00
CA GLU A 41 -16.27 4.72 2.13
C GLU A 41 -15.79 4.52 3.57
N THR A 42 -16.57 4.99 4.55
CA THR A 42 -16.26 4.83 5.98
C THR A 42 -16.32 3.36 6.43
N LYS A 43 -17.21 2.55 5.84
CA LYS A 43 -17.39 1.13 6.20
C LYS A 43 -16.42 0.22 5.45
N GLY A 44 -16.08 0.60 4.22
CA GLY A 44 -15.43 -0.24 3.23
C GLY A 44 -16.30 -1.39 2.74
N TYR A 45 -15.75 -2.09 1.77
CA TYR A 45 -16.29 -3.29 1.15
C TYR A 45 -15.28 -4.42 1.22
N HIS A 46 -15.75 -5.64 0.96
CA HIS A 46 -14.89 -6.78 0.68
C HIS A 46 -15.10 -7.28 -0.75
N PHE A 47 -14.11 -8.00 -1.27
CA PHE A 47 -14.29 -8.68 -2.56
C PHE A 47 -15.52 -9.60 -2.56
N GLY A 48 -16.37 -9.40 -3.57
CA GLY A 48 -17.66 -10.06 -3.75
C GLY A 48 -18.86 -9.31 -3.19
N ASP A 49 -18.67 -8.22 -2.46
CA ASP A 49 -19.77 -7.38 -2.00
C ASP A 49 -20.46 -6.66 -3.16
N LYS A 50 -21.76 -6.41 -3.01
CA LYS A 50 -22.56 -5.67 -4.00
C LYS A 50 -22.59 -4.19 -3.66
N LEU A 51 -22.47 -3.36 -4.69
CA LEU A 51 -22.71 -1.92 -4.63
C LEU A 51 -24.23 -1.69 -4.69
N ASN A 52 -24.88 -1.72 -3.53
CA ASN A 52 -26.32 -1.54 -3.39
C ASN A 52 -26.70 -0.05 -3.51
N LEU A 53 -26.57 0.49 -4.72
CA LEU A 53 -26.84 1.89 -5.01
C LEU A 53 -28.29 2.28 -4.64
N PRO A 54 -28.54 3.55 -4.25
CA PRO A 54 -29.87 4.00 -3.87
C PRO A 54 -30.94 3.76 -4.94
N LYS A 55 -32.19 3.56 -4.51
CA LYS A 55 -33.33 3.46 -5.45
C LYS A 55 -33.52 4.71 -6.29
N GLU A 56 -33.27 5.88 -5.71
CA GLU A 56 -33.31 7.15 -6.45
C GLU A 56 -32.39 7.12 -7.68
N VAL A 57 -31.23 6.47 -7.58
CA VAL A 57 -30.32 6.27 -8.71
C VAL A 57 -30.83 5.17 -9.64
N THR A 58 -31.07 3.97 -9.09
CA THR A 58 -31.35 2.76 -9.90
C THR A 58 -32.71 2.81 -10.62
N ASP A 59 -33.71 3.50 -10.07
CA ASP A 59 -35.02 3.67 -10.70
C ASP A 59 -35.00 4.72 -11.82
N ASN A 60 -34.05 5.65 -11.83
CA ASN A 60 -33.95 6.74 -12.81
C ASN A 60 -32.81 6.56 -13.83
N ALA A 61 -31.87 5.64 -13.59
CA ALA A 61 -30.80 5.30 -14.53
C ALA A 61 -31.27 4.38 -15.66
N GLU A 62 -30.77 4.62 -16.87
CA GLU A 62 -30.76 3.69 -18.00
C GLU A 62 -29.55 2.75 -17.88
N THR A 63 -28.36 3.31 -17.61
CA THR A 63 -27.12 2.57 -17.37
C THR A 63 -26.33 3.19 -16.24
N ILE A 64 -25.58 2.34 -15.52
CA ILE A 64 -24.63 2.76 -14.49
C ILE A 64 -23.31 2.04 -14.79
N THR A 65 -22.26 2.83 -14.97
CA THR A 65 -20.90 2.37 -15.23
C THR A 65 -19.98 2.94 -14.17
N ILE A 66 -18.96 2.19 -13.78
CA ILE A 66 -17.91 2.63 -12.87
C ILE A 66 -16.62 2.68 -13.67
N SER A 67 -15.99 3.85 -13.72
CA SER A 67 -14.67 4.05 -14.31
C SER A 67 -13.61 4.01 -13.22
N PHE A 68 -12.53 3.26 -13.42
CA PHE A 68 -11.36 3.17 -12.55
C PHE A 68 -10.08 3.06 -13.38
N GLY A 69 -9.25 4.11 -13.32
CA GLY A 69 -8.14 4.27 -14.27
C GLY A 69 -8.66 4.29 -15.70
N ASP A 70 -8.06 3.46 -16.56
CA ASP A 70 -8.46 3.32 -17.98
C ASP A 70 -9.55 2.26 -18.21
N ASN A 71 -10.11 1.68 -17.14
CA ASN A 71 -11.08 0.58 -17.23
C ASN A 71 -12.48 1.02 -16.79
N GLU A 72 -13.49 0.42 -17.41
CA GLU A 72 -14.89 0.61 -17.03
C GLU A 72 -15.60 -0.73 -16.76
N THR A 73 -16.57 -0.72 -15.85
CA THR A 73 -17.43 -1.88 -15.60
C THR A 73 -18.87 -1.46 -15.30
N SER A 74 -19.83 -2.24 -15.80
CA SER A 74 -21.25 -2.15 -15.40
C SER A 74 -21.62 -3.19 -14.33
N ASN A 75 -20.65 -3.98 -13.87
CA ASN A 75 -20.86 -4.95 -12.80
C ASN A 75 -20.79 -4.23 -11.44
N LEU A 76 -21.93 -4.10 -10.77
CA LEU A 76 -22.04 -3.49 -9.45
C LEU A 76 -21.64 -4.45 -8.31
N THR A 77 -20.52 -5.14 -8.50
CA THR A 77 -19.90 -6.05 -7.53
C THR A 77 -18.43 -5.67 -7.39
N VAL A 78 -17.91 -5.69 -6.16
CA VAL A 78 -16.48 -5.46 -5.89
C VAL A 78 -15.68 -6.68 -6.35
N ASP A 79 -15.29 -6.69 -7.62
CA ASP A 79 -14.55 -7.77 -8.29
C ASP A 79 -13.04 -7.50 -8.22
N PRO A 80 -12.21 -8.45 -7.74
CA PRO A 80 -10.75 -8.30 -7.71
C PRO A 80 -10.08 -8.18 -9.10
N LYS A 81 -10.81 -8.42 -10.19
CA LYS A 81 -10.34 -8.12 -11.55
C LYS A 81 -10.42 -6.64 -11.92
N PHE A 82 -11.22 -5.87 -11.17
CA PHE A 82 -11.45 -4.46 -11.43
C PHE A 82 -10.91 -3.60 -10.29
N PHE A 83 -11.21 -3.94 -9.04
CA PHE A 83 -10.76 -3.20 -7.86
C PHE A 83 -9.50 -3.82 -7.23
N THR A 84 -8.73 -3.00 -6.55
CA THR A 84 -7.61 -3.40 -5.68
C THR A 84 -7.99 -3.28 -4.21
N LEU A 85 -7.18 -3.86 -3.31
CA LEU A 85 -7.31 -3.55 -1.89
C LEU A 85 -6.93 -2.08 -1.61
N GLY A 86 -7.55 -1.50 -0.58
CA GLY A 86 -7.42 -0.10 -0.20
C GLY A 86 -8.40 0.82 -0.93
N ASP A 87 -8.07 2.09 -0.99
CA ASP A 87 -8.80 3.12 -1.70
C ASP A 87 -8.72 2.91 -3.23
N ASN A 88 -9.88 2.97 -3.87
CA ASN A 88 -10.01 2.95 -5.32
C ASN A 88 -10.83 4.18 -5.72
N ASP A 89 -10.14 5.19 -6.25
CA ASP A 89 -10.79 6.41 -6.75
C ASP A 89 -11.46 6.10 -8.09
N VAL A 90 -12.78 6.26 -8.11
CA VAL A 90 -13.64 5.92 -9.24
C VAL A 90 -14.56 7.06 -9.62
N THR A 91 -15.05 7.02 -10.85
CA THR A 91 -16.15 7.87 -11.29
C THR A 91 -17.35 7.00 -11.66
N PHE A 92 -18.48 7.23 -11.01
CA PHE A 92 -19.77 6.70 -11.46
C PHE A 92 -20.26 7.51 -12.65
N ILE A 93 -20.49 6.83 -13.77
CA ILE A 93 -21.05 7.39 -15.01
C ILE A 93 -22.46 6.86 -15.16
N ILE A 94 -23.45 7.74 -15.01
CA ILE A 94 -24.87 7.39 -14.99
C ILE A 94 -25.55 8.02 -16.19
N LYS A 95 -26.03 7.18 -17.10
CA LYS A 95 -26.93 7.63 -18.17
C LYS A 95 -28.35 7.58 -17.63
N THR A 96 -29.04 8.71 -17.56
CA THR A 96 -30.41 8.79 -17.05
C THR A 96 -31.40 8.30 -18.10
N LYS A 97 -32.61 7.91 -17.68
CA LYS A 97 -33.73 7.62 -18.60
C LYS A 97 -34.18 8.87 -19.38
N GLY A 98 -33.81 10.07 -18.94
CA GLY A 98 -34.01 11.34 -19.64
C GLY A 98 -32.99 11.60 -20.76
N GLY A 99 -31.92 10.81 -20.83
CA GLY A 99 -30.87 10.92 -21.83
C GLY A 99 -29.66 11.77 -21.40
N GLU A 100 -29.69 12.35 -20.19
CA GLU A 100 -28.54 13.04 -19.60
C GLU A 100 -27.46 12.04 -19.14
N THR A 101 -26.21 12.50 -19.05
CA THR A 101 -25.11 11.75 -18.42
C THR A 101 -24.64 12.52 -17.19
N LEU A 102 -24.69 11.86 -16.04
CA LEU A 102 -24.23 12.38 -14.76
C LEU A 102 -22.92 11.67 -14.41
N ASN A 103 -21.95 12.42 -13.87
CA ASN A 103 -20.69 11.88 -13.38
C ASN A 103 -20.55 12.21 -11.91
N GLN A 104 -20.07 11.24 -11.13
CA GLN A 104 -19.83 11.44 -9.72
C GLN A 104 -18.62 10.66 -9.25
N ASP A 105 -17.63 11.39 -8.75
CA ASP A 105 -16.44 10.80 -8.16
C ASP A 105 -16.75 10.23 -6.78
N ALA A 106 -16.05 9.15 -6.44
CA ALA A 106 -16.16 8.45 -5.18
C ALA A 106 -14.89 7.64 -4.92
N THR A 107 -14.67 7.28 -3.65
CA THR A 107 -13.64 6.32 -3.29
C THR A 107 -14.30 5.04 -2.78
N ILE A 108 -14.01 3.92 -3.44
CA ILE A 108 -14.44 2.58 -3.01
C ILE A 108 -13.30 1.93 -2.23
N ASN A 109 -13.39 1.99 -0.90
CA ASN A 109 -12.44 1.32 -0.01
C ASN A 109 -12.72 -0.19 0.02
N VAL A 110 -11.73 -1.00 -0.33
CA VAL A 110 -11.83 -2.46 -0.35
C VAL A 110 -10.85 -3.09 0.63
N PHE A 111 -11.35 -3.94 1.52
CA PHE A 111 -10.59 -4.57 2.59
C PHE A 111 -10.60 -6.10 2.46
N ALA A 112 -9.61 -6.74 3.07
CA ALA A 112 -9.52 -8.19 3.11
C ALA A 112 -10.78 -8.81 3.72
N LYS A 113 -11.25 -9.90 3.12
CA LYS A 113 -12.51 -10.52 3.58
C LYS A 113 -12.36 -11.21 4.94
N LYS A 114 -11.15 -11.69 5.24
CA LYS A 114 -10.83 -12.39 6.47
C LYS A 114 -10.11 -11.45 7.42
N THR A 115 -10.50 -11.51 8.69
CA THR A 115 -9.76 -10.87 9.79
C THR A 115 -8.38 -11.48 9.93
N GLU A 116 -7.39 -10.62 10.06
CA GLU A 116 -6.00 -11.02 10.25
C GLU A 116 -5.84 -11.70 11.61
N GLN A 117 -5.03 -12.75 11.65
CA GLN A 117 -4.75 -13.45 12.89
C GLN A 117 -3.81 -12.62 13.78
N ASN A 118 -4.16 -12.48 15.06
CA ASN A 118 -3.20 -11.98 16.05
C ASN A 118 -2.17 -13.07 16.32
N MET A 119 -0.97 -12.88 15.77
CA MET A 119 0.12 -13.84 15.84
C MET A 119 0.82 -13.73 17.19
N SER A 120 1.12 -14.88 17.78
CA SER A 120 1.89 -14.94 19.03
C SER A 120 3.35 -15.27 18.74
N TYR A 121 4.25 -14.78 19.58
CA TYR A 121 5.66 -15.12 19.53
C TYR A 121 6.26 -15.30 20.93
N SER A 122 7.50 -15.74 21.01
CA SER A 122 8.29 -15.74 22.24
C SER A 122 9.73 -15.41 21.92
N ILE A 123 10.32 -14.51 22.69
CA ILE A 123 11.73 -14.15 22.60
C ILE A 123 12.55 -15.35 23.11
N VAL A 124 13.50 -15.80 22.31
CA VAL A 124 14.38 -16.94 22.63
C VAL A 124 15.85 -16.54 22.75
N ALA A 125 16.25 -15.42 22.16
CA ALA A 125 17.57 -14.85 22.34
C ALA A 125 17.56 -13.32 22.13
N GLU A 126 18.59 -12.66 22.67
CA GLU A 126 18.88 -11.25 22.45
C GLU A 126 20.34 -11.12 22.01
N TYR A 127 20.60 -10.25 21.04
CA TYR A 127 21.93 -9.95 20.53
C TYR A 127 22.19 -8.44 20.63
N PRO A 128 23.45 -8.00 20.81
CA PRO A 128 23.78 -6.59 20.78
C PRO A 128 23.52 -6.00 19.39
N HIS A 129 22.97 -4.79 19.35
CA HIS A 129 22.84 -3.94 18.16
C HIS A 129 23.47 -2.59 18.47
N ASN A 130 24.08 -1.95 17.48
CA ASN A 130 24.73 -0.67 17.69
C ASN A 130 23.67 0.44 17.79
N PRO A 131 23.52 1.15 18.93
CA PRO A 131 22.50 2.19 19.07
C PRO A 131 22.77 3.43 18.21
N ASP A 132 23.93 3.55 17.57
CA ASP A 132 24.20 4.62 16.60
C ASP A 132 23.62 4.31 15.20
N ASN A 133 23.17 3.07 14.96
CA ASN A 133 22.66 2.63 13.66
C ASN A 133 21.18 2.99 13.48
N PHE A 134 20.89 3.72 12.40
CA PHE A 134 19.54 4.06 11.98
C PHE A 134 19.08 3.05 10.91
N VAL A 135 18.79 1.83 11.35
CA VAL A 135 18.49 0.70 10.45
C VAL A 135 17.27 0.96 9.56
N GLU A 136 17.46 0.82 8.25
CA GLU A 136 16.43 0.93 7.22
C GLU A 136 16.27 -0.34 6.38
N GLY A 137 17.25 -1.25 6.40
CA GLY A 137 17.14 -2.59 5.83
C GLY A 137 17.97 -3.58 6.63
N PHE A 138 17.42 -4.76 6.92
CA PHE A 138 18.03 -5.71 7.84
C PHE A 138 17.92 -7.15 7.30
N LEU A 139 19.05 -7.80 7.04
CA LEU A 139 19.08 -9.11 6.41
C LEU A 139 19.97 -10.08 7.19
N ALA A 140 19.64 -11.37 7.15
CA ALA A 140 20.45 -12.42 7.76
C ALA A 140 20.65 -13.63 6.83
N GLU A 141 21.88 -14.12 6.75
CA GLU A 141 22.22 -15.43 6.18
C GLU A 141 23.02 -16.23 7.22
N GLY A 142 22.34 -17.16 7.90
CA GLY A 142 22.90 -17.87 9.04
C GLY A 142 23.20 -16.89 10.19
N ASN A 143 24.48 -16.78 10.56
CA ASN A 143 24.95 -15.81 11.57
C ASN A 143 25.56 -14.55 10.94
N THR A 144 25.48 -14.37 9.63
CA THR A 144 25.95 -13.14 8.98
C THR A 144 24.79 -12.18 8.86
N VAL A 145 24.93 -10.97 9.41
CA VAL A 145 23.97 -9.89 9.28
C VAL A 145 24.50 -8.88 8.25
N TYR A 146 23.58 -8.41 7.41
CA TYR A 146 23.78 -7.27 6.52
C TYR A 146 22.77 -6.20 6.90
N GLU A 147 23.22 -4.97 7.04
CA GLU A 147 22.38 -3.88 7.52
C GLU A 147 22.63 -2.63 6.70
N SER A 148 21.53 -2.01 6.27
CA SER A 148 21.50 -0.74 5.60
C SER A 148 21.11 0.31 6.63
N ASP A 149 22.01 1.25 6.90
CA ASP A 149 21.77 2.37 7.81
C ASP A 149 21.47 3.63 7.01
N GLY A 150 20.43 4.36 7.44
CA GLY A 150 20.02 5.64 6.90
C GLY A 150 20.72 6.86 7.52
N LEU A 151 20.13 8.04 7.30
CA LEU A 151 20.61 9.38 7.65
C LEU A 151 21.68 9.96 6.71
N ALA A 152 21.48 11.23 6.31
CA ALA A 152 22.42 11.98 5.49
C ALA A 152 23.78 12.13 6.21
N GLY A 153 24.87 11.82 5.50
CA GLY A 153 26.22 11.84 6.04
C GLY A 153 26.61 10.65 6.93
N ALA A 154 25.65 9.78 7.30
CA ALA A 154 25.89 8.58 8.10
C ALA A 154 25.52 7.28 7.37
N SER A 155 24.80 7.37 6.24
CA SER A 155 24.33 6.20 5.52
C SER A 155 25.45 5.26 5.08
N GLN A 156 25.22 3.96 5.27
CA GLN A 156 26.20 2.91 5.02
C GLN A 156 25.53 1.56 4.80
N LEU A 157 26.23 0.65 4.14
CA LEU A 157 25.94 -0.77 4.13
C LEU A 157 27.01 -1.47 4.96
N ILE A 158 26.60 -2.24 5.96
CA ILE A 158 27.50 -2.93 6.88
C ILE A 158 27.25 -4.43 6.89
N LYS A 159 28.29 -5.18 7.26
CA LYS A 159 28.25 -6.63 7.44
C LYS A 159 28.93 -7.02 8.73
N TYR A 160 28.27 -7.83 9.55
CA TYR A 160 28.79 -8.29 10.83
C TYR A 160 28.28 -9.68 11.19
N THR A 161 28.86 -10.27 12.24
CA THR A 161 28.38 -11.55 12.79
C THR A 161 27.31 -11.27 13.84
N LEU A 162 26.15 -11.93 13.75
CA LEU A 162 25.12 -11.90 14.77
C LEU A 162 25.72 -12.22 16.15
N GLY A 163 25.47 -11.35 17.14
CA GLY A 163 26.15 -11.40 18.44
C GLY A 163 27.30 -10.40 18.60
N SER A 164 27.70 -9.71 17.53
CA SER A 164 28.64 -8.58 17.53
C SER A 164 27.92 -7.31 17.10
N ALA A 165 28.21 -6.18 17.76
CA ALA A 165 27.78 -4.85 17.30
C ALA A 165 28.89 -4.13 16.48
N THR A 166 30.00 -4.81 16.19
CA THR A 166 31.12 -4.24 15.42
C THR A 166 31.09 -4.76 13.97
N PRO A 167 30.98 -3.86 12.97
CA PRO A 167 31.09 -4.21 11.57
C PRO A 167 32.42 -4.87 11.21
N SER A 168 32.35 -5.94 10.41
CA SER A 168 33.51 -6.58 9.78
C SER A 168 33.83 -5.97 8.40
N VAL A 169 32.80 -5.44 7.73
CA VAL A 169 32.90 -4.70 6.47
C VAL A 169 31.94 -3.52 6.54
N VAL A 170 32.37 -2.36 6.03
CA VAL A 170 31.58 -1.13 5.95
C VAL A 170 31.80 -0.52 4.57
N GLU A 171 30.71 -0.28 3.85
CA GLU A 171 30.68 0.54 2.64
C GLU A 171 29.87 1.80 2.95
N LYS A 172 30.52 2.96 2.97
CA LYS A 172 29.85 4.25 3.25
C LYS A 172 29.23 4.83 1.99
N GLN A 173 28.09 5.48 2.15
CA GLN A 173 27.51 6.26 1.09
C GLN A 173 28.15 7.65 0.93
N PRO A 174 27.98 8.28 -0.25
CA PRO A 174 28.11 9.72 -0.38
C PRO A 174 27.20 10.46 0.62
N ALA A 175 27.64 11.64 1.07
CA ALA A 175 27.00 12.36 2.19
C ALA A 175 25.56 12.81 1.90
N ASP A 176 25.19 12.98 0.63
CA ASP A 176 23.88 13.39 0.14
C ASP A 176 22.90 12.23 -0.09
N ILE A 177 23.34 10.99 0.15
CA ILE A 177 22.53 9.79 0.03
C ILE A 177 21.99 9.41 1.41
N PHE A 178 20.68 9.14 1.45
CA PHE A 178 20.01 8.47 2.56
C PHE A 178 19.68 7.04 2.10
N SER A 179 20.38 6.04 2.66
CA SER A 179 20.13 4.62 2.34
C SER A 179 18.89 4.09 3.04
N GLU A 180 18.21 3.18 2.37
CA GLU A 180 16.94 2.59 2.81
C GLU A 180 17.01 1.06 2.74
N GLY A 181 15.89 0.37 2.61
CA GLY A 181 15.78 -1.08 2.53
C GLY A 181 16.70 -1.75 1.51
N CYS A 182 17.12 -2.97 1.82
CA CYS A 182 18.03 -3.75 1.00
C CYS A 182 17.60 -5.21 0.89
N ALA A 183 18.02 -5.91 -0.16
CA ALA A 183 17.68 -7.32 -0.38
C ALA A 183 18.87 -8.09 -0.97
N ILE A 184 19.00 -9.37 -0.59
CA ILE A 184 20.00 -10.28 -1.16
C ILE A 184 19.41 -11.02 -2.36
N VAL A 185 20.15 -11.02 -3.47
CA VAL A 185 19.87 -11.84 -4.65
C VAL A 185 21.15 -12.55 -5.07
N GLY A 186 21.28 -13.82 -4.71
CA GLY A 186 22.49 -14.60 -4.94
C GLY A 186 23.71 -13.96 -4.26
N ASP A 187 24.71 -13.56 -5.06
CA ASP A 187 25.94 -12.92 -4.59
C ASP A 187 25.87 -11.39 -4.58
N LYS A 188 24.68 -10.81 -4.73
CA LYS A 188 24.47 -9.35 -4.76
C LYS A 188 23.58 -8.88 -3.62
N ILE A 189 23.80 -7.64 -3.21
CA ILE A 189 22.86 -6.87 -2.39
C ILE A 189 22.32 -5.72 -3.24
N TYR A 190 21.01 -5.56 -3.28
CA TYR A 190 20.34 -4.39 -3.82
C TYR A 190 19.98 -3.49 -2.65
N GLN A 191 20.09 -2.17 -2.79
CA GLN A 191 19.75 -1.20 -1.75
C GLN A 191 19.00 -0.02 -2.36
N LEU A 192 17.91 0.40 -1.72
CA LEU A 192 17.16 1.59 -2.08
C LEU A 192 17.76 2.85 -1.45
N THR A 193 17.30 3.99 -1.93
CA THR A 193 17.53 5.29 -1.29
C THR A 193 16.21 5.98 -1.09
N TYR A 194 16.15 6.89 -0.12
CA TYR A 194 14.92 7.54 0.29
C TYR A 194 14.31 8.40 -0.84
N GLN A 195 14.89 9.57 -1.09
CA GLN A 195 14.37 10.53 -2.06
C GLN A 195 15.25 10.71 -3.30
N ASN A 196 16.43 10.06 -3.34
CA ASN A 196 17.41 10.27 -4.41
C ASN A 196 16.99 9.60 -5.74
N LYS A 197 15.93 8.78 -5.76
CA LYS A 197 15.40 8.07 -6.95
C LYS A 197 16.42 7.16 -7.64
N ILE A 198 17.41 6.66 -6.89
CA ILE A 198 18.40 5.70 -7.35
C ILE A 198 18.50 4.53 -6.37
N GLY A 199 18.82 3.35 -6.87
CA GLY A 199 19.20 2.21 -6.07
C GLY A 199 20.61 1.76 -6.43
N PHE A 200 21.25 1.05 -5.51
CA PHE A 200 22.62 0.55 -5.65
C PHE A 200 22.65 -0.98 -5.65
N VAL A 201 23.65 -1.53 -6.32
CA VAL A 201 23.95 -2.96 -6.33
C VAL A 201 25.37 -3.16 -5.83
N TYR A 202 25.56 -4.09 -4.91
CA TYR A 202 26.83 -4.40 -4.27
C TYR A 202 27.18 -5.87 -4.45
N ASP A 203 28.48 -6.16 -4.43
CA ASP A 203 28.97 -7.52 -4.18
C ASP A 203 28.70 -7.87 -2.72
N LYS A 204 27.95 -8.95 -2.45
CA LYS A 204 27.54 -9.35 -1.09
C LYS A 204 28.72 -9.67 -0.17
N ASN A 205 29.83 -10.14 -0.73
CA ASN A 205 30.97 -10.57 0.07
C ASN A 205 31.80 -9.40 0.57
N SER A 206 32.12 -8.45 -0.32
CA SER A 206 32.99 -7.30 -0.05
C SER A 206 32.25 -5.99 0.20
N LEU A 207 30.93 -5.95 -0.03
CA LEU A 207 30.08 -4.77 -0.03
C LEU A 207 30.50 -3.67 -1.02
N LYS A 208 31.40 -3.97 -1.96
CA LYS A 208 31.80 -2.99 -2.96
C LYS A 208 30.66 -2.73 -3.93
N LYS A 209 30.37 -1.45 -4.17
CA LYS A 209 29.39 -1.04 -5.18
C LYS A 209 29.79 -1.55 -6.57
N LEU A 210 28.86 -2.24 -7.22
CA LEU A 210 28.99 -2.78 -8.58
C LEU A 210 28.33 -1.86 -9.60
N SER A 211 27.12 -1.39 -9.31
CA SER A 211 26.33 -0.57 -10.23
C SER A 211 25.24 0.22 -9.48
N GLN A 212 24.46 0.99 -10.24
CA GLN A 212 23.27 1.69 -9.77
C GLN A 212 22.14 1.50 -10.78
N PHE A 213 20.90 1.68 -10.35
CA PHE A 213 19.70 1.66 -11.18
C PHE A 213 18.77 2.82 -10.81
N PRO A 214 17.98 3.37 -11.75
CA PRO A 214 16.95 4.33 -11.41
C PRO A 214 15.76 3.63 -10.74
N LEU A 215 15.16 4.26 -9.73
CA LEU A 215 13.87 3.80 -9.21
C LEU A 215 12.78 4.02 -10.28
N PRO A 216 11.80 3.11 -10.41
CA PRO A 216 10.63 3.35 -11.25
C PRO A 216 9.92 4.66 -10.87
N ASN A 217 9.45 5.43 -11.86
CA ASN A 217 8.80 6.72 -11.61
C ASN A 217 7.56 6.64 -10.69
N VAL A 218 6.87 5.50 -10.69
CA VAL A 218 5.67 5.27 -9.87
C VAL A 218 5.99 5.17 -8.38
N ILE A 219 7.24 4.85 -8.03
CA ILE A 219 7.72 4.73 -6.65
C ILE A 219 8.21 6.10 -6.21
N GLY A 220 7.46 6.74 -5.30
CA GLY A 220 7.71 8.08 -4.79
C GLY A 220 9.02 8.20 -3.99
N GLU A 221 9.24 7.25 -3.10
CA GLU A 221 10.41 7.14 -2.22
C GLU A 221 10.81 5.66 -2.15
N GLY A 222 12.07 5.35 -1.84
CA GLY A 222 12.46 3.98 -1.50
C GLY A 222 12.40 3.79 0.00
N TRP A 223 11.64 2.81 0.50
CA TRP A 223 11.58 2.47 1.93
C TRP A 223 12.11 1.03 2.11
N GLY A 224 11.28 0.02 2.35
CA GLY A 224 11.73 -1.36 2.47
C GLY A 224 12.00 -2.06 1.15
N MET A 225 12.83 -3.10 1.18
CA MET A 225 13.05 -4.00 0.05
C MET A 225 13.29 -5.43 0.50
N THR A 226 12.76 -6.42 -0.23
CA THR A 226 13.07 -7.84 -0.06
C THR A 226 13.12 -8.56 -1.41
N TYR A 227 13.34 -9.87 -1.43
CA TYR A 227 13.36 -10.70 -2.64
C TYR A 227 12.46 -11.92 -2.49
N ASP A 228 11.45 -12.07 -3.35
CA ASP A 228 10.45 -13.15 -3.25
C ASP A 228 10.89 -14.48 -3.89
N GLY A 229 12.14 -14.58 -4.33
CA GLY A 229 12.67 -15.69 -5.11
C GLY A 229 12.58 -15.49 -6.63
N THR A 230 11.85 -14.47 -7.11
CA THR A 230 11.67 -14.13 -8.53
C THR A 230 11.89 -12.63 -8.81
N ASN A 231 11.25 -11.76 -8.02
CA ASN A 231 11.25 -10.32 -8.14
C ASN A 231 11.82 -9.69 -6.87
N LEU A 232 12.44 -8.51 -7.02
CA LEU A 232 12.60 -7.62 -5.86
C LEU A 232 11.22 -7.09 -5.49
N VAL A 233 10.97 -6.88 -4.21
CA VAL A 233 9.73 -6.26 -3.74
C VAL A 233 10.10 -5.03 -2.93
N ALA A 234 9.54 -3.88 -3.26
CA ALA A 234 9.84 -2.60 -2.63
C ALA A 234 8.57 -1.94 -2.06
N THR A 235 8.76 -1.11 -1.03
CA THR A 235 7.76 -0.17 -0.49
C THR A 235 8.23 1.27 -0.63
N ASP A 236 7.28 2.20 -0.55
CA ASP A 236 7.52 3.65 -0.59
C ASP A 236 6.79 4.42 0.52
N GLY A 237 6.34 3.70 1.56
CA GLY A 237 5.52 4.25 2.62
C GLY A 237 4.02 4.38 2.29
N SER A 238 3.58 4.03 1.08
CA SER A 238 2.15 3.80 0.79
C SER A 238 1.69 2.40 1.21
N LYS A 239 0.43 2.08 0.94
CA LYS A 239 -0.13 0.71 1.00
C LYS A 239 0.41 -0.27 -0.04
N ASN A 240 1.26 0.16 -0.98
CA ASN A 240 1.63 -0.66 -2.13
C ASN A 240 2.92 -1.44 -1.91
N LEU A 241 2.91 -2.70 -2.38
CA LEU A 241 4.09 -3.50 -2.67
C LEU A 241 4.36 -3.43 -4.17
N TYR A 242 5.55 -2.98 -4.56
CA TYR A 242 5.98 -2.91 -5.95
C TYR A 242 6.93 -4.06 -6.25
N PHE A 243 6.52 -4.98 -7.13
CA PHE A 243 7.35 -6.08 -7.57
C PHE A 243 8.16 -5.62 -8.78
N LEU A 244 9.48 -5.61 -8.65
CA LEU A 244 10.43 -5.12 -9.64
C LEU A 244 11.14 -6.28 -10.33
N ASP A 245 11.36 -6.17 -11.64
CA ASP A 245 12.15 -7.15 -12.38
C ASP A 245 13.58 -7.16 -11.83
N VAL A 246 14.03 -8.29 -11.30
CA VAL A 246 15.35 -8.43 -10.69
C VAL A 246 16.51 -8.19 -11.68
N ASN A 247 16.26 -8.40 -12.98
CA ASN A 247 17.22 -8.16 -14.06
C ASN A 247 17.24 -6.69 -14.51
N ASP A 248 16.16 -5.96 -14.27
CA ASP A 248 16.03 -4.53 -14.57
C ASP A 248 15.09 -3.86 -13.54
N PRO A 249 15.61 -3.50 -12.34
CA PRO A 249 14.78 -3.01 -11.23
C PRO A 249 14.11 -1.65 -11.51
N SER A 250 14.41 -1.02 -12.65
CA SER A 250 13.70 0.19 -13.11
C SER A 250 12.28 -0.10 -13.60
N LYS A 251 11.91 -1.37 -13.73
CA LYS A 251 10.61 -1.83 -14.22
C LYS A 251 9.78 -2.47 -13.12
N VAL A 252 8.57 -1.95 -12.92
CA VAL A 252 7.54 -2.60 -12.12
C VAL A 252 6.86 -3.68 -12.95
N VAL A 253 6.83 -4.89 -12.42
CA VAL A 253 6.13 -6.06 -12.98
C VAL A 253 4.67 -6.06 -12.56
N ILE A 254 4.42 -5.85 -11.27
CA ILE A 254 3.08 -5.76 -10.69
C ILE A 254 3.10 -4.91 -9.42
N THR A 255 1.99 -4.24 -9.14
CA THR A 255 1.73 -3.55 -7.88
C THR A 255 0.62 -4.27 -7.14
N VAL A 256 0.81 -4.51 -5.85
CA VAL A 256 -0.17 -5.14 -4.97
C VAL A 256 -0.41 -4.26 -3.76
N SER A 257 -1.63 -3.77 -3.59
CA SER A 257 -2.03 -2.98 -2.42
C SER A 257 -2.30 -3.88 -1.22
N VAL A 258 -1.92 -3.42 -0.02
CA VAL A 258 -2.03 -4.19 1.22
C VAL A 258 -3.20 -3.69 2.07
N ALA A 259 -4.06 -4.61 2.48
CA ALA A 259 -5.13 -4.30 3.43
C ALA A 259 -5.39 -5.44 4.41
N GLY A 260 -5.83 -5.02 5.59
CA GLY A 260 -6.47 -5.85 6.59
C GLY A 260 -7.97 -5.93 6.39
N HIS A 261 -8.68 -6.42 7.40
CA HIS A 261 -10.14 -6.55 7.33
C HIS A 261 -10.90 -5.23 7.48
N THR A 262 -10.32 -4.25 8.17
CA THR A 262 -11.01 -2.98 8.48
C THR A 262 -10.27 -1.75 8.01
N GLU A 263 -9.02 -1.89 7.56
CA GLU A 263 -8.18 -0.79 7.10
C GLU A 263 -7.22 -1.26 6.01
N ALA A 264 -6.85 -0.34 5.12
CA ALA A 264 -5.62 -0.46 4.35
C ALA A 264 -4.43 -0.15 5.28
N TYR A 265 -3.28 -0.78 5.02
CA TYR A 265 -2.08 -0.47 5.80
C TYR A 265 -1.15 0.41 4.97
N ASP A 266 -1.21 1.73 5.20
CA ASP A 266 -0.17 2.65 4.74
C ASP A 266 1.08 2.56 5.63
N LYS A 267 2.13 3.28 5.22
CA LYS A 267 3.42 3.34 5.93
C LYS A 267 4.11 1.98 6.03
N LEU A 268 3.91 1.12 5.03
CA LEU A 268 4.70 -0.10 4.88
C LEU A 268 6.17 0.32 4.76
N ASN A 269 7.01 -0.23 5.63
CA ASN A 269 8.42 0.13 5.70
C ASN A 269 9.27 -1.11 5.40
N GLU A 270 10.22 -1.46 6.26
CA GLU A 270 11.14 -2.58 6.06
C GLU A 270 10.40 -3.90 5.79
N LEU A 271 10.96 -4.71 4.88
CA LEU A 271 10.35 -5.92 4.35
C LEU A 271 11.26 -7.13 4.51
N GLU A 272 10.64 -8.29 4.72
CA GLU A 272 11.34 -9.57 4.63
C GLU A 272 10.45 -10.66 4.04
N TYR A 273 10.94 -11.38 3.02
CA TYR A 273 10.23 -12.50 2.42
C TYR A 273 10.66 -13.81 3.07
N HIS A 274 9.69 -14.55 3.62
CA HIS A 274 9.97 -15.81 4.28
C HIS A 274 8.78 -16.77 4.16
N ASN A 275 9.08 -18.03 3.78
CA ASN A 275 8.10 -19.12 3.67
C ASN A 275 6.81 -18.76 2.90
N GLY A 276 6.95 -18.03 1.79
CA GLY A 276 5.83 -17.67 0.91
C GLY A 276 5.07 -16.40 1.29
N PHE A 277 5.48 -15.71 2.36
CA PHE A 277 4.85 -14.49 2.85
C PHE A 277 5.84 -13.34 2.88
N ILE A 278 5.32 -12.12 2.76
CA ILE A 278 6.08 -10.89 3.03
C ILE A 278 5.74 -10.44 4.44
N TYR A 279 6.77 -10.16 5.22
CA TYR A 279 6.68 -9.52 6.51
C TYR A 279 7.01 -8.04 6.33
N SER A 280 6.22 -7.15 6.93
CA SER A 280 6.43 -5.72 6.79
C SER A 280 6.32 -5.04 8.14
N ASN A 281 7.29 -4.19 8.46
CA ASN A 281 7.08 -3.16 9.46
C ASN A 281 6.04 -2.15 8.96
N VAL A 282 5.35 -1.51 9.90
CA VAL A 282 4.49 -0.36 9.61
C VAL A 282 5.01 0.82 10.41
N TRP A 283 5.55 1.84 9.73
CA TRP A 283 6.27 2.93 10.39
C TRP A 283 5.39 3.65 11.42
N HIS A 284 5.95 3.85 12.62
CA HIS A 284 5.28 4.32 13.84
C HIS A 284 4.13 3.45 14.41
N LYS A 285 3.87 2.26 13.87
CA LYS A 285 3.04 1.25 14.55
C LYS A 285 3.97 0.15 15.09
N PRO A 286 3.82 -0.29 16.35
CA PRO A 286 4.66 -1.34 16.92
C PRO A 286 4.17 -2.74 16.47
N ILE A 287 3.98 -2.92 15.17
CA ILE A 287 3.44 -4.15 14.58
C ILE A 287 4.30 -4.61 13.41
N ILE A 288 4.25 -5.91 13.15
CA ILE A 288 4.71 -6.51 11.89
C ILE A 288 3.53 -7.22 11.26
N LEU A 289 3.28 -6.95 9.99
CA LEU A 289 2.26 -7.65 9.20
C LEU A 289 2.86 -8.91 8.59
N LYS A 290 2.04 -9.96 8.44
CA LYS A 290 2.31 -11.12 7.58
C LYS A 290 1.34 -11.01 6.40
N ILE A 291 1.87 -10.80 5.20
CA ILE A 291 1.14 -10.43 4.00
C ILE A 291 1.23 -11.54 2.97
N ASN A 292 0.10 -11.91 2.37
CA ASN A 292 0.09 -12.77 1.20
C ASN A 292 0.50 -11.96 -0.03
N PRO A 293 1.67 -12.22 -0.66
CA PRO A 293 2.17 -11.41 -1.77
C PRO A 293 1.28 -11.47 -3.01
N ALA A 294 0.51 -12.55 -3.19
CA ALA A 294 -0.35 -12.72 -4.37
C ALA A 294 -1.64 -11.90 -4.30
N THR A 295 -2.11 -11.55 -3.09
CA THR A 295 -3.40 -10.87 -2.90
C THR A 295 -3.30 -9.54 -2.18
N GLY A 296 -2.20 -9.27 -1.47
CA GLY A 296 -2.05 -8.12 -0.59
C GLY A 296 -2.83 -8.23 0.72
N GLU A 297 -3.53 -9.33 0.96
CA GLU A 297 -4.23 -9.53 2.23
C GLU A 297 -3.20 -9.68 3.35
N ALA A 298 -3.28 -8.82 4.37
CA ALA A 298 -2.64 -9.10 5.64
C ALA A 298 -3.35 -10.32 6.24
N VAL A 299 -2.64 -11.43 6.43
CA VAL A 299 -3.20 -12.67 6.97
C VAL A 299 -2.90 -12.82 8.46
N GLY A 300 -1.91 -12.08 8.97
CA GLY A 300 -1.55 -12.05 10.38
C GLY A 300 -0.88 -10.75 10.78
N LYS A 301 -0.89 -10.47 12.07
CA LYS A 301 -0.28 -9.29 12.68
C LYS A 301 0.39 -9.67 14.01
N PHE A 302 1.63 -9.25 14.18
CA PHE A 302 2.38 -9.38 15.43
C PHE A 302 2.34 -8.05 16.19
N ASP A 303 2.21 -8.10 17.51
CA ASP A 303 2.26 -6.92 18.38
C ASP A 303 3.59 -6.88 19.17
N PHE A 304 4.40 -5.87 18.87
CA PHE A 304 5.69 -5.61 19.48
C PHE A 304 5.67 -4.39 20.41
N THR A 305 4.50 -3.90 20.83
CA THR A 305 4.34 -2.70 21.68
C THR A 305 5.26 -2.70 22.89
N LYS A 306 5.38 -3.86 23.57
CA LYS A 306 6.25 -3.98 24.74
C LYS A 306 7.72 -3.75 24.38
N LEU A 307 8.23 -4.38 23.32
CA LEU A 307 9.62 -4.22 22.89
C LEU A 307 9.91 -2.81 22.41
N THR A 308 8.99 -2.20 21.66
CA THR A 308 9.16 -0.82 21.21
C THR A 308 9.27 0.15 22.38
N LYS A 309 8.40 0.02 23.40
CA LYS A 309 8.46 0.87 24.60
C LYS A 309 9.75 0.67 25.42
N GLU A 310 10.30 -0.53 25.43
CA GLU A 310 11.56 -0.82 26.15
C GLU A 310 12.79 -0.21 25.45
N ASN A 311 12.70 0.13 24.17
CA ASN A 311 13.82 0.64 23.36
C ASN A 311 13.66 2.10 22.88
N ASP A 312 12.49 2.72 23.05
CA ASP A 312 12.22 4.06 22.51
C ASP A 312 13.14 5.16 23.09
N GLN A 313 13.65 4.98 24.31
CA GLN A 313 14.45 5.97 25.05
C GLN A 313 13.84 7.38 25.07
N GLY A 314 12.51 7.49 24.97
CA GLY A 314 11.79 8.76 24.84
C GLY A 314 11.96 9.49 23.50
N ASN A 315 12.52 8.86 22.47
CA ASN A 315 12.63 9.40 21.12
C ASN A 315 11.62 8.72 20.19
N SER A 316 10.79 9.53 19.51
CA SER A 316 9.75 9.04 18.60
C SER A 316 10.29 8.32 17.35
N GLU A 317 11.56 8.54 17.01
CA GLU A 317 12.20 7.90 15.85
C GLU A 317 12.88 6.57 16.20
N HIS A 318 12.96 6.19 17.48
CA HIS A 318 13.48 4.89 17.91
C HIS A 318 12.42 3.79 17.75
N VAL A 319 11.91 3.66 16.53
CA VAL A 319 10.80 2.79 16.17
C VAL A 319 11.27 1.40 15.79
N LEU A 320 10.35 0.43 15.90
CA LEU A 320 10.52 -0.91 15.34
C LEU A 320 10.73 -0.80 13.82
N ASN A 321 11.87 -1.30 13.33
CA ASN A 321 12.23 -1.34 11.91
C ASN A 321 13.39 -2.33 11.72
N GLY A 322 13.27 -3.28 10.80
CA GLY A 322 14.25 -4.32 10.55
C GLY A 322 13.73 -5.71 10.93
N ILE A 323 13.58 -6.56 9.91
CA ILE A 323 13.08 -7.92 10.00
C ILE A 323 14.01 -8.81 9.20
N ALA A 324 14.51 -9.88 9.81
CA ALA A 324 15.20 -10.93 9.07
C ALA A 324 14.76 -12.30 9.56
N PHE A 325 15.05 -13.36 8.81
CA PHE A 325 14.86 -14.72 9.31
C PHE A 325 16.19 -15.47 9.44
N LYS A 326 16.38 -16.10 10.60
CA LYS A 326 17.44 -17.08 10.86
C LYS A 326 16.75 -18.44 11.02
N GLU A 327 16.79 -19.23 9.95
CA GLU A 327 15.95 -20.43 9.83
C GLU A 327 14.47 -20.03 9.97
N ASP A 328 13.70 -20.64 10.86
CA ASP A 328 12.29 -20.31 11.10
C ASP A 328 12.09 -19.25 12.20
N HIS A 329 13.18 -18.69 12.76
CA HIS A 329 13.11 -17.66 13.78
C HIS A 329 13.20 -16.28 13.15
N MET A 330 12.28 -15.40 13.54
CA MET A 330 12.30 -14.01 13.11
C MET A 330 13.28 -13.24 14.01
N LEU A 331 14.18 -12.48 13.40
CA LEU A 331 15.00 -11.47 14.04
C LEU A 331 14.31 -10.12 13.88
N VAL A 332 14.15 -9.38 14.97
CA VAL A 332 13.57 -8.04 14.96
C VAL A 332 14.46 -7.04 15.70
N THR A 333 14.55 -5.83 15.18
CA THR A 333 15.24 -4.72 15.83
C THR A 333 14.53 -3.39 15.53
N GLY A 334 15.21 -2.27 15.74
CA GLY A 334 14.67 -0.94 15.47
C GLY A 334 15.76 0.11 15.35
N LYS A 335 15.35 1.27 14.86
CA LYS A 335 16.23 2.42 14.67
C LYS A 335 16.81 2.82 16.02
N ASN A 336 18.14 2.85 16.13
CA ASN A 336 18.88 3.14 17.35
C ASN A 336 18.59 2.20 18.55
N TRP A 337 18.01 1.02 18.32
CA TRP A 337 17.83 0.04 19.38
C TRP A 337 19.18 -0.54 19.80
N SER A 338 19.34 -0.91 21.08
CA SER A 338 20.58 -1.53 21.55
C SER A 338 20.61 -3.06 21.37
N LYS A 339 19.51 -3.63 20.85
CA LYS A 339 19.29 -5.07 20.76
C LYS A 339 18.63 -5.51 19.46
N ILE A 340 19.01 -6.69 19.01
CA ILE A 340 18.24 -7.55 18.10
C ILE A 340 17.59 -8.65 18.94
N TYR A 341 16.32 -8.95 18.68
CA TYR A 341 15.57 -10.00 19.37
C TYR A 341 15.29 -11.15 18.40
N GLU A 342 15.65 -12.37 18.77
CA GLU A 342 15.24 -13.58 18.05
C GLU A 342 13.95 -14.10 18.66
N VAL A 343 12.93 -14.26 17.83
CA VAL A 343 11.60 -14.67 18.24
C VAL A 343 11.14 -15.91 17.48
N VAL A 344 10.56 -16.85 18.23
CA VAL A 344 9.86 -18.00 17.67
C VAL A 344 8.40 -17.61 17.47
N ILE A 345 7.92 -17.73 16.23
CA ILE A 345 6.53 -17.53 15.84
C ILE A 345 5.72 -18.78 16.24
N LYS A 346 4.52 -18.60 16.78
CA LYS A 346 3.64 -19.70 17.24
C LYS A 346 2.46 -19.96 16.32
#